data_AF-G4TFX0-F1
#
_entry.id   AF-G4TFX0-F1
#
_cell.length_a   1.000
_cell.length_b   1.000
_cell.length_c   1.000
_cell.angle_alpha   90.00
_cell.angle_beta   90.00
_cell.angle_gamma   90.00
#
_symmetry.space_group_name_H-M   'P 1'
#
loop_
_entity.id
_entity.type
_entity.pdbx_description
1 polymer ?
#
loop_
_entity_poly.entity_id
_entity_poly.type
_entity_poly.pdbx_seq_one_letter_code
_entity_poly.pdbx_strand_id
1 'polypeptide(L)'
;MMDKALGTWTEFGKAEKTSWKFKLYAWGERVADRIEFEENALKAINTSFRPDAPKPEFNLGSKDDKALFIYPKGLSFEVFEDWKSHVRLREPYHKRYFYLWSLGLPVTAPIGIAPIIPNVPFYFCAWRAWCHWKAWRATIYLNQLLTIDYFEPTADAALDTIYSPKNVSQSNLSLSDSVSASSHSSGAPSSASSDSLSDSTPSPSDPASKHAEFDPMVDSQLVLREEDVPGLVTRLELPQQVGSELLRAIEQTRVRLRKELAQDQKQQT
;
A
#
# COMPACT_ATOMS: atom_id res chain seq x y z
N MET A 1 -23.48 -9.07 -1.33
CA MET A 1 -23.18 -9.44 0.08
C MET A 1 -22.01 -8.61 0.63
N MET A 2 -20.97 -8.34 -0.18
CA MET A 2 -19.86 -7.44 0.22
C MET A 2 -20.32 -6.03 0.62
N ASP A 3 -21.27 -5.44 -0.11
CA ASP A 3 -21.71 -4.05 0.13
C ASP A 3 -22.35 -3.85 1.52
N LYS A 4 -23.02 -4.88 2.05
CA LYS A 4 -23.62 -4.83 3.39
C LYS A 4 -22.56 -4.85 4.48
N ALA A 5 -21.54 -5.71 4.34
CA ALA A 5 -20.44 -5.78 5.30
C ALA A 5 -19.63 -4.48 5.29
N LEU A 6 -19.35 -3.93 4.12
CA LEU A 6 -18.67 -2.64 3.98
C LEU A 6 -19.50 -1.51 4.61
N GLY A 7 -20.81 -1.47 4.35
CA GLY A 7 -21.74 -0.54 5.00
C GLY A 7 -21.65 -0.61 6.53
N THR A 8 -21.76 -1.80 7.11
CA THR A 8 -21.63 -1.98 8.57
C THR A 8 -20.26 -1.58 9.12
N TRP A 9 -19.18 -1.81 8.38
CA TRP A 9 -17.83 -1.38 8.77
C TRP A 9 -17.74 0.15 8.83
N THR A 10 -18.29 0.85 7.83
CA THR A 10 -18.33 2.32 7.84
C THR A 10 -19.19 2.90 8.97
N GLU A 11 -20.27 2.22 9.34
CA GLU A 11 -21.10 2.61 10.49
C GLU A 11 -20.34 2.48 11.81
N PHE A 12 -19.48 1.47 11.95
CA PHE A 12 -18.64 1.32 13.15
C PHE A 12 -17.64 2.47 13.30
N GLY A 13 -17.13 3.02 12.20
CA GLY A 13 -16.28 4.22 12.19
C GLY A 13 -17.01 5.51 12.58
N LYS A 14 -18.34 5.57 12.36
CA LYS A 14 -19.20 6.71 12.76
C LYS A 14 -19.68 6.65 14.20
N ALA A 15 -19.45 5.54 14.90
CA ALA A 15 -19.85 5.38 16.29
C ALA A 15 -19.04 6.29 17.24
N GLU A 16 -19.57 6.51 18.45
CA GLU A 16 -18.87 7.28 19.48
C GLU A 16 -17.50 6.67 19.82
N LYS A 17 -16.48 7.51 20.03
CA LYS A 17 -15.08 7.09 20.26
C LYS A 17 -14.89 6.14 21.45
N THR A 18 -15.79 6.22 22.44
CA THR A 18 -15.78 5.37 23.64
C THR A 18 -16.34 3.97 23.38
N SER A 19 -17.13 3.80 22.31
CA SER A 19 -17.83 2.57 21.96
C SER A 19 -16.89 1.47 21.52
N TRP A 20 -17.24 0.22 21.84
CA TRP A 20 -16.50 -0.96 21.38
C TRP A 20 -16.47 -1.07 19.85
N LYS A 21 -17.50 -0.57 19.15
CA LYS A 21 -17.58 -0.55 17.68
C LYS A 21 -16.49 0.33 17.08
N PHE A 22 -16.34 1.55 17.59
CA PHE A 22 -15.28 2.46 17.16
C PHE A 22 -13.89 1.89 17.49
N LYS A 23 -13.72 1.31 18.69
CA LYS A 23 -12.45 0.65 19.06
C LYS A 23 -12.10 -0.50 18.12
N LEU A 24 -13.08 -1.31 17.73
CA LEU A 24 -12.91 -2.40 16.79
C LEU A 24 -12.56 -1.88 15.39
N TYR A 25 -13.25 -0.86 14.91
CA TYR A 25 -12.95 -0.17 13.66
C TYR A 25 -11.50 0.35 13.66
N ALA A 26 -11.15 1.17 14.65
CA ALA A 26 -9.81 1.74 14.77
C ALA A 26 -8.71 0.67 14.94
N TRP A 27 -9.01 -0.47 15.57
CA TRP A 27 -8.07 -1.60 15.62
C TRP A 27 -7.92 -2.27 14.26
N GLY A 28 -9.02 -2.49 13.54
CA GLY A 28 -9.01 -3.07 12.19
C GLY A 28 -8.25 -2.22 11.18
N GLU A 29 -8.45 -0.89 11.18
CA GLU A 29 -7.69 0.04 10.33
C GLU A 29 -6.17 -0.07 10.61
N ARG A 30 -5.76 -0.03 11.89
CA ARG A 30 -4.34 -0.23 12.26
C ARG A 30 -3.78 -1.59 11.84
N VAL A 31 -4.62 -2.62 11.84
CA VAL A 31 -4.24 -3.96 11.36
C VAL A 31 -4.08 -3.95 9.84
N ALA A 32 -4.99 -3.31 9.10
CA ALA A 32 -4.92 -3.18 7.65
C ALA A 32 -3.67 -2.39 7.19
N ASP A 33 -3.31 -1.34 7.92
CA ASP A 33 -2.12 -0.51 7.65
C ASP A 33 -0.81 -1.29 7.83
N ARG A 34 -0.80 -2.28 8.73
CA ARG A 34 0.35 -3.13 9.03
C ARG A 34 0.55 -4.25 8.02
N ILE A 35 -0.41 -4.49 7.13
CA ILE A 35 -0.24 -5.50 6.09
C ILE A 35 0.86 -5.05 5.15
N GLU A 36 1.86 -5.92 4.99
CA GLU A 36 2.98 -5.69 4.08
C GLU A 36 2.49 -5.44 2.66
N PHE A 37 3.06 -4.44 1.99
CA PHE A 37 2.68 -4.09 0.63
C PHE A 37 2.87 -5.27 -0.33
N GLU A 38 3.85 -6.14 -0.09
CA GLU A 38 4.08 -7.35 -0.90
C GLU A 38 2.93 -8.35 -0.81
N GLU A 39 2.32 -8.49 0.38
CA GLU A 39 1.14 -9.34 0.55
C GLU A 39 -0.04 -8.77 -0.25
N ASN A 40 -0.24 -7.45 -0.22
CA ASN A 40 -1.32 -6.81 -0.96
C ASN A 40 -1.10 -6.88 -2.47
N ALA A 41 0.13 -6.66 -2.94
CA ALA A 41 0.50 -6.84 -4.35
C ALA A 41 0.22 -8.27 -4.83
N LEU A 42 0.60 -9.28 -4.05
CA LEU A 42 0.31 -10.68 -4.37
C LEU A 42 -1.20 -10.98 -4.37
N LYS A 43 -1.96 -10.44 -3.41
CA LYS A 43 -3.42 -10.63 -3.34
C LYS A 43 -4.16 -10.03 -4.53
N ALA A 44 -3.66 -8.92 -5.07
CA ALA A 44 -4.23 -8.23 -6.23
C ALA A 44 -4.13 -9.07 -7.52
N ILE A 45 -3.17 -10.00 -7.58
CA ILE A 45 -3.05 -10.91 -8.73
C ILE A 45 -4.30 -11.80 -8.81
N ASN A 46 -4.91 -11.82 -9.99
CA ASN A 46 -6.08 -12.62 -10.22
C ASN A 46 -5.69 -14.08 -10.48
N THR A 47 -5.79 -14.89 -9.43
CA THR A 47 -5.50 -16.33 -9.45
C THR A 47 -6.73 -17.17 -9.82
N SER A 48 -7.84 -16.56 -10.29
CA SER A 48 -9.01 -17.32 -10.75
C SER A 48 -8.70 -18.17 -11.98
N PHE A 49 -7.58 -17.88 -12.65
CA PHE A 49 -6.96 -18.73 -13.67
C PHE A 49 -6.20 -19.86 -12.97
N ARG A 50 -6.82 -21.03 -12.96
CA ARG A 50 -6.46 -22.17 -12.12
C ARG A 50 -5.18 -22.88 -12.62
N PRO A 51 -4.17 -23.12 -11.76
CA PRO A 51 -2.99 -23.97 -12.03
C PRO A 51 -3.29 -25.40 -12.50
N ASP A 52 -4.39 -25.95 -12.00
CA ASP A 52 -4.89 -27.31 -12.21
C ASP A 52 -5.90 -27.42 -13.37
N ALA A 53 -6.09 -26.35 -14.15
CA ALA A 53 -6.80 -26.43 -15.41
C ALA A 53 -5.92 -27.18 -16.44
N PRO A 54 -6.50 -28.10 -17.25
CA PRO A 54 -5.75 -28.92 -18.22
C PRO A 54 -5.01 -28.09 -19.29
N LYS A 55 -5.37 -26.82 -19.40
CA LYS A 55 -4.57 -25.74 -19.98
C LYS A 55 -4.68 -24.58 -18.98
N PRO A 56 -3.62 -23.84 -18.66
CA PRO A 56 -3.79 -22.57 -17.99
C PRO A 56 -4.68 -21.74 -18.93
N GLU A 57 -5.98 -21.66 -18.66
CA GLU A 57 -6.98 -20.92 -19.45
C GLU A 57 -6.76 -19.44 -19.22
N PHE A 58 -5.60 -18.98 -19.64
CA PHE A 58 -5.55 -17.65 -20.16
C PHE A 58 -6.02 -17.75 -21.60
N ASN A 59 -6.77 -16.75 -22.02
CA ASN A 59 -6.56 -16.23 -23.36
C ASN A 59 -5.17 -15.53 -23.39
N LEU A 60 -4.10 -16.22 -22.95
CA LEU A 60 -2.78 -16.01 -23.52
C LEU A 60 -3.07 -16.35 -24.96
N GLY A 61 -2.91 -15.42 -25.89
CA GLY A 61 -3.09 -15.75 -27.29
C GLY A 61 -2.05 -16.77 -27.71
N SER A 62 -1.47 -16.58 -28.88
CA SER A 62 -0.34 -17.39 -29.33
C SER A 62 0.71 -17.62 -28.23
N LYS A 63 1.51 -18.69 -28.35
CA LYS A 63 2.72 -18.94 -27.52
C LYS A 63 3.70 -17.74 -27.50
N ASP A 64 3.47 -16.78 -28.38
CA ASP A 64 4.21 -15.52 -28.58
C ASP A 64 3.67 -14.35 -27.73
N ASP A 65 2.52 -14.49 -27.06
CA ASP A 65 1.91 -13.43 -26.25
C ASP A 65 2.56 -13.39 -24.86
N LYS A 66 3.78 -12.88 -24.74
CA LYS A 66 4.49 -12.71 -23.46
C LYS A 66 3.99 -11.49 -22.68
N ALA A 67 3.99 -11.58 -21.35
CA ALA A 67 3.76 -10.41 -20.50
C ALA A 67 5.03 -9.58 -20.33
N LEU A 68 4.91 -8.26 -20.49
CA LEU A 68 6.04 -7.35 -20.32
C LEU A 68 6.38 -7.19 -18.83
N PHE A 69 7.65 -7.42 -18.48
CA PHE A 69 8.21 -7.01 -17.19
C PHE A 69 8.96 -5.70 -17.39
N ILE A 70 8.33 -4.59 -17.06
CA ILE A 70 8.87 -3.25 -17.32
C ILE A 70 9.73 -2.79 -16.13
N TYR A 71 10.96 -2.34 -16.41
CA TYR A 71 11.85 -1.75 -15.41
C TYR A 71 12.60 -0.54 -15.99
N PRO A 72 13.06 0.41 -15.16
CA PRO A 72 13.85 1.55 -15.65
C PRO A 72 15.19 1.05 -16.21
N LYS A 73 15.59 1.57 -17.37
CA LYS A 73 16.81 1.14 -18.09
C LYS A 73 18.10 1.41 -17.30
N GLY A 74 18.11 2.43 -16.45
CA GLY A 74 19.22 2.72 -15.55
C GLY A 74 19.42 1.69 -14.44
N LEU A 75 18.41 0.86 -14.15
CA LEU A 75 18.54 -0.29 -13.25
C LEU A 75 18.99 -1.54 -14.03
N SER A 76 19.79 -2.39 -13.37
CA SER A 76 20.34 -3.59 -13.99
C SER A 76 19.27 -4.67 -14.23
N PHE A 77 19.56 -5.61 -15.12
CA PHE A 77 18.74 -6.83 -15.32
C PHE A 77 18.54 -7.63 -14.03
N GLU A 78 19.40 -7.43 -13.02
CA GLU A 78 19.31 -8.09 -11.72
C GLU A 78 17.96 -7.82 -11.04
N VAL A 79 17.28 -6.71 -11.33
CA VAL A 79 15.92 -6.42 -10.82
C VAL A 79 14.93 -7.55 -11.13
N PHE A 80 15.04 -8.18 -12.30
CA PHE A 80 14.17 -9.29 -12.66
C PHE A 80 14.51 -10.57 -11.88
N GLU A 81 15.80 -10.86 -11.68
CA GLU A 81 16.24 -12.00 -10.87
C GLU A 81 15.93 -11.80 -9.38
N ASP A 82 16.09 -10.58 -8.88
CA ASP A 82 15.72 -10.18 -7.52
C ASP A 82 14.23 -10.37 -7.32
N TRP A 83 13.40 -9.91 -8.26
CA TRP A 83 11.96 -10.14 -8.22
C TRP A 83 11.61 -11.64 -8.20
N LYS A 84 12.24 -12.46 -9.04
CA LYS A 84 12.08 -13.94 -9.01
C LYS A 84 12.43 -14.50 -7.64
N SER A 85 13.54 -14.05 -7.07
CA SER A 85 14.00 -14.50 -5.76
C SER A 85 13.00 -14.14 -4.66
N HIS A 86 12.44 -12.92 -4.71
CA HIS A 86 11.41 -12.45 -3.79
C HIS A 86 10.13 -13.29 -3.88
N VAL A 87 9.65 -13.60 -5.08
CA VAL A 87 8.47 -14.45 -5.27
C VAL A 87 8.70 -15.85 -4.67
N ARG A 88 9.86 -16.45 -4.91
CA ARG A 88 10.23 -17.77 -4.36
C ARG A 88 10.33 -17.76 -2.84
N LEU A 89 10.90 -16.72 -2.25
CA LEU A 89 11.05 -16.59 -0.80
C LEU A 89 9.70 -16.39 -0.10
N ARG A 90 8.76 -15.68 -0.75
CA ARG A 90 7.43 -15.39 -0.20
C ARG A 90 6.50 -16.60 -0.17
N GLU A 91 6.66 -17.58 -1.07
CA GLU A 91 5.81 -18.77 -1.11
C GLU A 91 5.76 -19.56 0.21
N PRO A 92 6.88 -20.04 0.79
CA PRO A 92 6.85 -20.79 2.05
C PRO A 92 6.37 -19.95 3.23
N TYR A 93 6.61 -18.63 3.21
CA TYR A 93 6.10 -17.70 4.22
C TYR A 93 4.56 -17.71 4.24
N HIS A 94 3.90 -17.42 3.12
CA HIS A 94 2.43 -17.36 3.08
C HIS A 94 1.80 -18.73 3.31
N LYS A 95 2.41 -19.82 2.83
CA LYS A 95 1.98 -21.19 3.12
C LYS A 95 1.98 -21.48 4.63
N ARG A 96 3.09 -21.20 5.32
CA ARG A 96 3.22 -21.44 6.77
C ARG A 96 2.15 -20.68 7.56
N TYR A 97 1.99 -19.39 7.29
CA TYR A 97 1.04 -18.57 8.03
C TYR A 97 -0.42 -18.88 7.68
N PHE A 98 -0.73 -19.31 6.44
CA PHE A 98 -2.05 -19.83 6.11
C PHE A 98 -2.45 -20.98 7.04
N TYR A 99 -1.58 -21.98 7.21
CA TYR A 99 -1.85 -23.11 8.11
C TYR A 99 -1.90 -22.68 9.58
N LEU A 100 -1.01 -21.79 10.02
CA LEU A 100 -1.02 -21.27 11.38
C LEU A 100 -2.35 -20.58 11.73
N TRP A 101 -2.84 -19.69 10.87
CA TRP A 101 -4.11 -19.00 11.08
C TRP A 101 -5.32 -19.92 10.91
N SER A 102 -5.24 -20.92 10.03
CA SER A 102 -6.28 -21.94 9.87
C SER A 102 -6.43 -22.82 11.12
N LEU A 103 -5.32 -23.14 11.80
CA LEU A 103 -5.34 -23.87 13.07
C LEU A 103 -6.00 -23.05 14.19
N GLY A 104 -5.93 -21.72 14.12
CA GLY A 104 -6.62 -20.82 15.05
C GLY A 104 -8.15 -20.84 14.92
N LEU A 105 -8.70 -21.26 13.77
CA LEU A 105 -10.15 -21.29 13.53
C LEU A 105 -10.92 -22.20 14.50
N PRO A 106 -10.59 -23.50 14.64
CA PRO A 106 -11.30 -24.36 15.59
C PRO A 106 -11.12 -23.91 17.04
N VAL A 107 -9.98 -23.29 17.38
CA VAL A 107 -9.70 -22.79 18.73
C VAL A 107 -10.54 -21.56 19.07
N THR A 108 -10.76 -20.68 18.09
CA THR A 108 -11.50 -19.42 18.28
C THR A 108 -12.99 -19.55 17.99
N ALA A 109 -13.43 -20.59 17.28
CA ALA A 109 -14.84 -20.88 17.02
C ALA A 109 -15.74 -20.86 18.28
N PRO A 110 -15.39 -21.49 19.42
CA PRO A 110 -16.25 -21.52 20.60
C PRO A 110 -16.30 -20.20 21.38
N ILE A 111 -15.52 -19.17 21.04
CA ILE A 111 -15.53 -17.88 21.75
C ILE A 111 -16.84 -17.10 21.51
N GLY A 112 -17.56 -17.38 20.43
CA GLY A 112 -18.76 -16.66 20.00
C GLY A 112 -20.07 -17.01 20.72
N ILE A 113 -20.05 -17.26 22.04
CA ILE A 113 -21.24 -17.68 22.80
C ILE A 113 -22.13 -16.48 23.24
N ALA A 114 -21.64 -15.24 23.17
CA ALA A 114 -22.39 -14.04 23.60
C ALA A 114 -23.13 -13.34 22.43
N PRO A 115 -24.45 -13.06 22.53
CA PRO A 115 -25.25 -12.52 21.42
C PRO A 115 -24.96 -11.04 21.06
N ILE A 116 -24.11 -10.34 21.82
CA ILE A 116 -23.90 -8.89 21.71
C ILE A 116 -22.63 -8.55 20.92
N ILE A 117 -21.61 -9.44 20.92
CA ILE A 117 -20.29 -9.16 20.36
C ILE A 117 -19.98 -10.20 19.28
N PRO A 118 -19.66 -9.80 18.03
CA PRO A 118 -19.25 -10.76 17.01
C PRO A 118 -18.01 -11.52 17.48
N ASN A 119 -17.82 -12.77 17.05
CA ASN A 119 -16.62 -13.54 17.36
C ASN A 119 -15.40 -12.97 16.61
N VAL A 120 -14.93 -11.79 17.02
CA VAL A 120 -13.83 -11.05 16.43
C VAL A 120 -12.57 -11.93 16.31
N PRO A 121 -12.17 -12.73 17.32
CA PRO A 121 -11.03 -13.63 17.18
C PRO A 121 -11.17 -14.62 16.01
N PHE A 122 -12.34 -15.24 15.86
CA PHE A 122 -12.59 -16.17 14.76
C PHE A 122 -12.53 -15.47 13.40
N TYR A 123 -13.23 -14.35 13.25
CA TYR A 123 -13.24 -13.61 11.98
C TYR A 123 -11.87 -13.07 11.61
N PHE A 124 -11.08 -12.64 12.59
CA PHE A 124 -9.70 -12.22 12.37
C PHE A 124 -8.82 -13.38 11.87
N CYS A 125 -8.88 -14.55 12.52
CA CYS A 125 -8.18 -15.74 12.06
C CYS A 125 -8.61 -16.14 10.64
N ALA A 126 -9.90 -16.11 10.34
CA ALA A 126 -10.44 -16.44 9.02
C ALA A 126 -9.96 -15.46 7.94
N TRP A 127 -10.02 -14.16 8.23
CA TRP A 127 -9.54 -13.12 7.35
C TRP A 127 -8.02 -13.23 7.10
N ARG A 128 -7.21 -13.46 8.14
CA ARG A 128 -5.75 -13.66 8.00
C ARG A 128 -5.44 -14.93 7.21
N ALA A 129 -6.11 -16.04 7.50
CA ALA A 129 -5.97 -17.27 6.73
C ALA A 129 -6.30 -17.03 5.25
N TRP A 130 -7.41 -16.35 4.94
CA TRP A 130 -7.78 -15.99 3.58
C TRP A 130 -6.73 -15.11 2.88
N CYS A 131 -6.21 -14.09 3.56
CA CYS A 131 -5.19 -13.21 2.98
C CYS A 131 -3.91 -13.98 2.64
N HIS A 132 -3.41 -14.81 3.56
CA HIS A 132 -2.25 -15.66 3.31
C HIS A 132 -2.51 -16.71 2.24
N TRP A 133 -3.71 -17.29 2.19
CA TRP A 133 -4.08 -18.23 1.12
C TRP A 133 -4.06 -17.56 -0.25
N LYS A 134 -4.67 -16.38 -0.39
CA LYS A 134 -4.67 -15.60 -1.63
C LYS A 134 -3.24 -15.27 -2.09
N ALA A 135 -2.40 -14.77 -1.19
CA ALA A 135 -1.01 -14.46 -1.50
C ALA A 135 -0.22 -15.72 -1.88
N TRP A 136 -0.41 -16.84 -1.18
CA TRP A 136 0.23 -18.12 -1.49
C TRP A 136 -0.20 -18.67 -2.86
N ARG A 137 -1.48 -18.59 -3.21
CA ARG A 137 -1.96 -18.98 -4.55
C ARG A 137 -1.34 -18.11 -5.64
N ALA A 138 -1.15 -16.82 -5.37
CA ALA A 138 -0.49 -15.92 -6.31
C ALA A 138 0.99 -16.23 -6.50
N THR A 139 1.73 -16.60 -5.44
CA THR A 139 3.15 -17.01 -5.59
C THR A 139 3.29 -18.31 -6.39
N ILE A 140 2.42 -19.31 -6.14
CA ILE A 140 2.41 -20.55 -6.95
C ILE A 140 2.19 -20.21 -8.43
N TYR A 141 1.20 -19.37 -8.70
CA TYR A 141 0.85 -18.96 -10.04
C TYR A 141 1.99 -18.20 -10.75
N LEU A 142 2.62 -17.23 -10.08
CA LEU A 142 3.78 -16.53 -10.62
C LEU A 142 4.96 -17.48 -10.87
N ASN A 143 5.22 -18.43 -9.98
CA ASN A 143 6.28 -19.43 -10.15
C ASN A 143 6.03 -20.34 -11.36
N GLN A 144 4.77 -20.66 -11.67
CA GLN A 144 4.41 -21.38 -12.89
C GLN A 144 4.68 -20.55 -14.16
N LEU A 145 4.28 -19.27 -14.15
CA LEU A 145 4.55 -18.35 -15.26
C LEU A 145 6.06 -18.15 -15.50
N LEU A 146 6.84 -18.10 -14.42
CA LEU A 146 8.30 -18.05 -14.49
C LEU A 146 8.91 -19.32 -15.08
N THR A 147 8.31 -20.49 -14.81
CA THR A 147 8.81 -21.78 -15.32
C THR A 147 8.61 -21.93 -16.83
N ILE A 148 7.56 -21.32 -17.38
CA ILE A 148 7.26 -21.34 -18.83
C ILE A 148 7.86 -20.14 -19.59
N ASP A 149 8.71 -19.33 -18.96
CA ASP A 149 9.33 -18.13 -19.53
C ASP A 149 8.29 -17.12 -20.10
N TYR A 150 7.21 -16.91 -19.36
CA TYR A 150 6.10 -16.07 -19.80
C TYR A 150 6.42 -14.56 -19.81
N PHE A 151 7.38 -14.13 -19.00
CA PHE A 151 7.71 -12.72 -18.84
C PHE A 151 8.84 -12.30 -19.77
N GLU A 152 8.68 -11.15 -20.42
CA GLU A 152 9.72 -10.52 -21.24
C GLU A 152 10.25 -9.25 -20.53
N PRO A 153 11.46 -9.30 -19.97
CA PRO A 153 12.09 -8.14 -19.33
C PRO A 153 12.36 -7.04 -20.35
N THR A 154 11.66 -5.92 -20.21
CA THR A 154 11.72 -4.78 -21.13
C THR A 154 12.16 -3.53 -20.38
N ALA A 155 13.31 -2.99 -20.75
CA ALA A 155 13.81 -1.74 -20.19
C ALA A 155 13.06 -0.54 -20.78
N ASP A 156 12.62 0.40 -19.94
CA ASP A 156 11.95 1.63 -20.34
C ASP A 156 12.75 2.87 -19.93
N ALA A 157 13.29 3.59 -20.92
CA ALA A 157 14.05 4.81 -20.70
C ALA A 157 13.20 5.97 -20.18
N ALA A 158 11.88 5.96 -20.40
CA ALA A 158 11.00 6.98 -19.85
C ALA A 158 10.91 6.88 -18.31
N LEU A 159 11.03 5.67 -17.75
CA LEU A 159 11.08 5.47 -16.31
C LEU A 159 12.36 6.05 -15.70
N ASP A 160 13.49 6.08 -16.42
CA ASP A 160 14.73 6.68 -15.89
C ASP A 160 14.54 8.14 -15.46
N THR A 161 13.69 8.88 -16.18
CA THR A 161 13.40 10.29 -15.84
C THR A 161 12.58 10.39 -14.55
N ILE A 162 11.72 9.41 -14.27
CA ILE A 162 10.89 9.35 -13.07
C ILE A 162 11.73 8.92 -11.87
N TYR A 163 12.62 7.93 -12.05
CA TYR A 163 13.48 7.40 -10.99
C TYR A 163 14.77 8.21 -10.76
N SER A 164 15.05 9.22 -11.59
CA SER A 164 16.25 10.05 -11.47
C SER A 164 16.28 10.82 -10.15
N PRO A 165 17.41 10.90 -9.44
CA PRO A 165 17.55 11.73 -8.25
C PRO A 165 17.28 13.20 -8.61
N LYS A 166 16.09 13.71 -8.29
CA LYS A 166 15.82 15.15 -8.30
C LYS A 166 16.59 15.71 -7.12
N ASN A 167 17.63 16.49 -7.38
CA ASN A 167 18.31 17.24 -6.32
C ASN A 167 17.28 18.13 -5.62
N VAL A 168 16.99 17.82 -4.36
CA VAL A 168 16.10 18.61 -3.50
C VAL A 168 16.82 19.91 -3.17
N SER A 169 16.72 20.90 -4.07
CA SER A 169 17.24 22.25 -3.82
C SER A 169 16.40 23.37 -4.44
N GLN A 170 15.19 23.09 -4.96
CA GLN A 170 14.41 24.12 -5.68
C GLN A 170 12.91 24.19 -5.33
N SER A 171 12.46 23.63 -4.20
CA SER A 171 11.06 23.79 -3.75
C SER A 171 10.87 24.69 -2.53
N ASN A 172 11.93 25.18 -1.87
CA ASN A 172 11.84 26.11 -0.72
C ASN A 172 12.26 27.56 -1.03
N LEU A 173 12.45 27.93 -2.31
CA LEU A 173 12.79 29.29 -2.75
C LEU A 173 11.71 29.83 -3.70
N SER A 174 10.49 29.96 -3.21
CA SER A 174 9.48 30.81 -3.84
C SER A 174 8.37 31.20 -2.85
N LEU A 175 8.76 31.76 -1.70
CA LEU A 175 7.85 32.49 -0.81
C LEU A 175 8.68 33.56 -0.10
N SER A 176 8.87 34.72 -0.74
CA SER A 176 9.06 36.05 -0.12
C SER A 176 9.76 37.02 -1.08
N ASP A 177 9.05 37.50 -2.10
CA ASP A 177 9.37 38.82 -2.66
C ASP A 177 8.11 39.44 -3.26
N SER A 178 7.37 40.16 -2.41
CA SER A 178 6.51 41.30 -2.78
C SER A 178 5.81 41.86 -1.54
N VAL A 179 6.57 42.52 -0.68
CA VAL A 179 6.02 43.54 0.23
C VAL A 179 6.81 44.83 0.04
N SER A 180 6.16 45.81 -0.60
CA SER A 180 6.30 47.28 -0.51
C SER A 180 5.94 47.90 -1.88
N ALA A 181 5.09 48.91 -2.05
CA ALA A 181 4.32 49.73 -1.12
C ALA A 181 3.29 50.61 -1.89
N SER A 182 2.28 51.10 -1.15
CA SER A 182 1.47 52.34 -1.36
C SER A 182 0.46 52.38 -2.53
N SER A 183 -0.72 53.01 -2.50
CA SER A 183 -1.52 53.70 -1.47
C SER A 183 -2.87 54.16 -2.07
N HIS A 184 -3.91 54.22 -1.23
CA HIS A 184 -5.12 55.09 -1.27
C HIS A 184 -6.19 54.92 -2.38
N SER A 185 -7.42 54.56 -1.97
CA SER A 185 -8.53 55.53 -1.82
C SER A 185 -9.76 54.92 -1.14
N SER A 186 -10.41 55.75 -0.33
CA SER A 186 -11.54 55.53 0.57
C SER A 186 -12.87 55.12 -0.09
N GLY A 187 -13.71 54.40 0.66
CA GLY A 187 -15.14 54.25 0.38
C GLY A 187 -15.82 53.18 1.24
N ALA A 188 -16.53 53.60 2.29
CA ALA A 188 -17.45 52.79 3.09
C ALA A 188 -18.84 53.48 3.06
N PRO A 189 -19.92 52.92 3.64
CA PRO A 189 -20.21 51.53 4.05
C PRO A 189 -21.57 51.03 3.50
N SER A 190 -21.95 49.76 3.72
CA SER A 190 -23.29 49.35 4.18
C SER A 190 -23.44 47.82 4.30
N SER A 191 -23.61 47.36 5.54
CA SER A 191 -24.44 46.26 6.05
C SER A 191 -25.03 45.21 5.08
N ALA A 192 -24.76 43.92 5.34
CA ALA A 192 -25.76 42.95 5.79
C ALA A 192 -25.12 41.59 6.13
N SER A 193 -25.48 41.11 7.31
CA SER A 193 -25.24 39.80 7.92
C SER A 193 -25.71 38.62 7.07
N SER A 194 -24.94 37.53 7.06
CA SER A 194 -25.44 36.15 6.99
C SER A 194 -24.34 35.20 7.44
N ASP A 195 -24.57 34.57 8.59
CA ASP A 195 -23.78 33.48 9.16
C ASP A 195 -23.73 32.28 8.22
N SER A 196 -22.53 31.79 7.94
CA SER A 196 -22.33 30.43 7.44
C SER A 196 -21.11 29.82 8.12
N LEU A 197 -21.36 29.24 9.30
CA LEU A 197 -20.46 28.31 9.98
C LEU A 197 -20.27 27.08 9.08
N SER A 198 -19.16 27.05 8.35
CA SER A 198 -18.64 25.84 7.73
C SER A 198 -17.99 24.99 8.82
N ASP A 199 -18.76 24.03 9.36
CA ASP A 199 -18.28 22.99 10.25
C ASP A 199 -17.34 22.06 9.45
N SER A 200 -16.05 22.37 9.48
CA SER A 200 -15.00 21.46 9.03
C SER A 200 -14.84 20.37 10.07
N THR A 201 -15.58 19.28 9.89
CA THR A 201 -15.38 18.01 10.59
C THR A 201 -13.91 17.59 10.50
N PRO A 202 -13.15 17.53 11.61
CA PRO A 202 -11.82 16.95 11.59
C PRO A 202 -11.95 15.42 11.64
N SER A 203 -11.46 14.77 10.58
CA SER A 203 -11.24 13.32 10.52
C SER A 203 -10.41 12.89 11.73
N PRO A 204 -10.80 11.83 12.49
CA PRO A 204 -10.06 11.38 13.65
C PRO A 204 -8.93 10.43 13.20
N SER A 205 -7.97 10.98 12.47
CA SER A 205 -6.70 10.35 12.19
C SER A 205 -5.61 11.26 12.75
N ASP A 206 -5.23 11.07 14.01
CA ASP A 206 -3.86 11.29 14.47
C ASP A 206 -3.61 10.87 15.92
N PRO A 207 -2.63 9.96 16.12
CA PRO A 207 -1.38 10.39 16.71
C PRO A 207 -0.16 9.89 15.90
N ALA A 208 -0.16 10.05 14.58
CA ALA A 208 0.96 9.61 13.73
C ALA A 208 1.31 10.52 12.54
N SER A 209 0.76 11.73 12.42
CA SER A 209 1.27 12.79 11.56
C SER A 209 2.48 13.48 12.19
N LYS A 210 3.52 12.69 12.43
CA LYS A 210 4.82 13.21 12.01
C LYS A 210 4.74 13.12 10.49
N HIS A 211 4.66 14.26 9.80
CA HIS A 211 5.22 14.33 8.45
C HIS A 211 6.53 13.55 8.52
N ALA A 212 6.67 12.47 7.77
CA ALA A 212 7.87 11.63 7.82
C ALA A 212 9.04 12.56 7.54
N GLU A 213 9.74 12.95 8.61
CA GLU A 213 10.79 13.95 8.55
C GLU A 213 11.84 13.39 7.60
N PHE A 214 12.19 14.19 6.59
CA PHE A 214 13.17 13.82 5.59
C PHE A 214 14.44 13.38 6.31
N ASP A 215 14.82 12.12 6.11
CA ASP A 215 15.97 11.49 6.72
C ASP A 215 16.98 11.24 5.61
N PRO A 216 18.00 12.11 5.46
CA PRO A 216 18.89 12.06 4.30
C PRO A 216 19.63 10.72 4.18
N MET A 217 19.82 9.97 5.27
CA MET A 217 20.52 8.69 5.26
C MET A 217 19.63 7.53 4.77
N VAL A 218 18.31 7.66 4.98
CA VAL A 218 17.31 6.66 4.56
C VAL A 218 16.77 7.00 3.19
N ASP A 219 16.38 8.25 2.97
CA ASP A 219 15.79 8.70 1.71
C ASP A 219 16.80 8.67 0.55
N SER A 220 18.11 8.69 0.82
CA SER A 220 19.14 8.46 -0.21
C SER A 220 19.23 7.00 -0.69
N GLN A 221 18.70 6.04 0.08
CA GLN A 221 18.69 4.61 -0.27
C GLN A 221 17.39 4.20 -0.98
N LEU A 222 16.36 5.06 -0.96
CA LEU A 222 15.10 4.80 -1.63
C LEU A 222 15.22 5.07 -3.14
N VAL A 223 14.95 4.04 -3.94
CA VAL A 223 14.97 4.11 -5.41
C VAL A 223 13.74 4.87 -5.95
N LEU A 224 12.59 4.74 -5.31
CA LEU A 224 11.35 5.42 -5.67
C LEU A 224 10.93 6.36 -4.53
N ARG A 225 10.62 7.62 -4.85
CA ARG A 225 10.17 8.62 -3.88
C ARG A 225 8.70 8.98 -4.09
N GLU A 226 8.13 9.68 -3.11
CA GLU A 226 6.71 10.01 -3.08
C GLU A 226 6.31 10.93 -4.24
N GLU A 227 7.19 11.88 -4.61
CA GLU A 227 7.00 12.80 -5.73
C GLU A 227 7.02 12.11 -7.11
N ASP A 228 7.53 10.88 -7.19
CA ASP A 228 7.67 10.13 -8.44
C ASP A 228 6.41 9.29 -8.74
N VAL A 229 5.58 9.01 -7.72
CA VAL A 229 4.38 8.18 -7.83
C VAL A 229 3.36 8.69 -8.85
N PRO A 230 2.98 9.99 -8.89
CA PRO A 230 2.01 10.47 -9.88
C PRO A 230 2.50 10.31 -11.33
N GLY A 231 3.80 10.52 -11.56
CA GLY A 231 4.44 10.31 -12.85
C GLY A 231 4.40 8.84 -13.28
N LEU A 232 4.67 7.93 -12.34
CA LEU A 232 4.62 6.49 -12.57
C LEU A 232 3.21 5.99 -12.90
N VAL A 233 2.22 6.40 -12.11
CA VAL A 233 0.80 6.04 -12.33
C VAL A 233 0.32 6.51 -13.70
N THR A 234 0.71 7.72 -14.10
CA THR A 234 0.36 8.26 -15.43
C THR A 234 1.08 7.52 -16.55
N ARG A 235 2.39 7.27 -16.42
CA ARG A 235 3.21 6.65 -17.46
C ARG A 235 2.82 5.20 -17.76
N LEU A 236 2.39 4.47 -16.73
CA LEU A 236 2.01 3.07 -16.81
C LEU A 236 0.48 2.85 -16.86
N GLU A 237 -0.29 3.93 -16.98
CA GLU A 237 -1.77 3.89 -17.05
C GLU A 237 -2.41 3.09 -15.90
N LEU A 238 -1.84 3.22 -14.69
CA LEU A 238 -2.26 2.43 -13.54
C LEU A 238 -3.56 2.99 -12.92
N PRO A 239 -4.40 2.12 -12.34
CA PRO A 239 -5.54 2.56 -11.54
C PRO A 239 -5.09 3.49 -10.40
N GLN A 240 -5.87 4.52 -10.10
CA GLN A 240 -5.54 5.52 -9.07
C GLN A 240 -5.28 4.89 -7.70
N GLN A 241 -5.94 3.76 -7.40
CA GLN A 241 -5.75 3.02 -6.15
C GLN A 241 -4.29 2.55 -5.98
N VAL A 242 -3.61 2.19 -7.08
CA VAL A 242 -2.22 1.73 -7.05
C VAL A 242 -1.27 2.83 -6.56
N GLY A 243 -1.57 4.10 -6.85
CA GLY A 243 -0.79 5.22 -6.32
C GLY A 243 -0.74 5.25 -4.79
N SER A 244 -1.88 5.01 -4.14
CA SER A 244 -1.93 4.92 -2.67
C SER A 244 -1.17 3.71 -2.12
N GLU A 245 -1.17 2.58 -2.84
CA GLU A 245 -0.42 1.39 -2.45
C GLU A 245 1.10 1.59 -2.60
N LEU A 246 1.54 2.31 -3.64
CA LEU A 246 2.93 2.69 -3.85
C LEU A 246 3.44 3.63 -2.75
N LEU A 247 2.66 4.65 -2.37
CA LEU A 247 3.01 5.54 -1.25
C LEU A 247 3.14 4.76 0.06
N ARG A 248 2.21 3.83 0.32
CA ARG A 248 2.32 2.94 1.49
C ARG A 248 3.56 2.04 1.42
N ALA A 249 3.91 1.52 0.25
CA ALA A 249 5.11 0.70 0.07
C ALA A 249 6.39 1.50 0.35
N ILE A 250 6.46 2.75 -0.11
CA ILE A 250 7.57 3.67 0.17
C ILE A 250 7.70 3.89 1.68
N GLU A 251 6.62 4.23 2.38
CA GLU A 251 6.67 4.46 3.83
C GLU A 251 7.03 3.19 4.62
N GLN A 252 6.47 2.03 4.25
CA GLN A 252 6.84 0.76 4.87
C GLN A 252 8.32 0.44 4.67
N THR A 253 8.87 0.73 3.48
CA THR A 253 10.29 0.52 3.16
C THR A 253 11.17 1.47 3.96
N ARG A 254 10.80 2.75 4.06
CA ARG A 254 11.47 3.75 4.88
C ARG A 254 11.55 3.33 6.35
N VAL A 255 10.46 2.80 6.90
CA VAL A 255 10.43 2.28 8.28
C VAL A 255 11.32 1.05 8.46
N ARG A 256 11.43 0.17 7.46
CA ARG A 256 12.34 -1.00 7.49
C ARG A 256 13.80 -0.57 7.46
N LEU A 257 14.17 0.31 6.53
CA LEU A 257 15.53 0.86 6.41
C LEU A 257 15.99 1.56 7.70
N ARG A 258 15.14 2.39 8.31
CA ARG A 258 15.46 3.02 9.61
C ARG A 258 15.81 1.99 10.69
N LYS A 259 15.13 0.86 10.72
CA LYS A 259 15.39 -0.21 11.70
C LYS A 259 16.69 -0.94 11.40
N GLU A 260 16.97 -1.23 10.13
CA GLU A 260 18.20 -1.89 9.70
C GLU A 260 19.41 -1.02 10.01
N LEU A 261 19.39 0.26 9.62
CA LEU A 261 20.49 1.19 9.90
C LEU A 261 20.72 1.39 11.41
N ALA A 262 19.66 1.44 12.21
CA ALA A 262 19.78 1.50 13.67
C ALA A 262 20.32 0.19 14.29
N GLN A 263 20.13 -0.96 13.64
CA GLN A 263 20.73 -2.22 14.05
C GLN A 263 22.21 -2.29 13.69
N ASP A 264 22.58 -1.85 12.50
CA ASP A 264 23.98 -1.82 12.04
C ASP A 264 24.84 -0.88 12.90
N GLN A 265 24.30 0.29 13.26
CA GLN A 265 24.97 1.21 14.18
C GLN A 265 25.22 0.57 15.55
N LYS A 266 24.27 -0.21 16.07
CA LYS A 266 24.44 -0.92 17.36
C LYS A 266 25.43 -2.08 17.30
N GLN A 267 25.65 -2.67 16.13
CA GLN A 267 26.63 -3.74 15.95
C GLN A 267 28.06 -3.21 15.81
N GLN A 268 28.22 -1.91 15.50
CA GLN A 268 29.52 -1.24 15.35
C GLN A 268 30.01 -0.55 16.63
N THR A 269 29.16 -0.39 17.65
CA THR A 269 29.49 0.20 18.96
C THR A 269 29.71 -0.87 20.03
#